data_AF-A0A924FDW1-F1
#
_entry.id   AF-A0A924FDW1-F1
#
_cell.length_a   1.000
_cell.length_b   1.000
_cell.length_c   1.000
_cell.angle_alpha   90.00
_cell.angle_beta   90.00
_cell.angle_gamma   90.00
#
_symmetry.space_group_name_H-M   'P 1'
#
loop_
_entity.id
_entity.type
_entity.pdbx_description
1 polymer ?
#
loop_
_entity_poly.entity_id
_entity_poly.type
_entity_poly.pdbx_seq_one_letter_code
_entity_poly.pdbx_strand_id
1 'polypeptide(L)'
;PTTVLKSREAIMGQTKIADSKVKHFYVEPDEIRIAADPVVRYMGRTDLEKVIVETQSKMERAAKDLDFIEAARLRDELFQLRDKLKTEALV
;
A
#
# COMPACT_ATOMS: atom_id res chain seq x y z
N PRO A 1 13.31 58.44 25.12
CA PRO A 1 13.24 57.00 24.79
C PRO A 1 14.45 56.65 23.92
N THR A 2 15.24 55.63 24.27
CA THR A 2 16.45 55.26 23.52
C THR A 2 16.20 54.00 22.70
N THR A 3 16.57 54.03 21.43
CA THR A 3 16.39 52.91 20.50
C THR A 3 17.47 51.85 20.70
N VAL A 4 17.08 50.58 20.82
CA VAL A 4 18.02 49.46 20.97
C VAL A 4 18.52 49.03 19.59
N LEU A 5 19.84 49.09 19.35
CA LEU A 5 20.47 48.66 18.10
C LEU A 5 20.89 47.18 18.23
N LYS A 6 20.07 46.25 17.71
CA LYS A 6 20.45 44.82 17.63
C LYS A 6 21.21 44.55 16.33
N SER A 7 22.34 43.85 16.41
CA SER A 7 23.13 43.45 15.23
C SER A 7 22.38 42.44 14.36
N ARG A 8 22.68 42.41 13.07
CA ARG A 8 22.07 41.50 12.08
C ARG A 8 22.20 40.02 12.48
N GLU A 9 23.30 39.67 13.15
CA GLU A 9 23.57 38.33 13.68
C GLU A 9 22.64 37.96 14.84
N ALA A 10 22.34 38.92 15.73
CA ALA A 10 21.40 38.71 16.83
C ALA A 10 19.96 38.51 16.34
N ILE A 11 19.59 39.11 15.21
CA ILE A 11 18.29 38.88 14.56
C ILE A 11 18.24 37.46 13.96
N MET A 12 19.29 37.01 13.27
CA MET A 12 19.36 35.64 12.71
C MET A 12 19.41 34.55 13.79
N GLY A 13 20.03 34.83 14.95
CA GLY A 13 20.04 33.91 16.09
C GLY A 13 18.64 33.70 16.69
N GLN A 14 17.78 34.73 16.67
CA GLN A 14 16.42 34.64 17.21
C GLN A 14 15.47 33.85 16.29
N THR A 15 15.66 33.87 14.97
CA THR A 15 14.82 33.11 14.04
C THR A 15 15.11 31.61 14.06
N LYS A 16 16.32 31.19 14.45
CA LYS A 16 16.73 29.77 14.45
C LYS A 16 16.00 28.90 15.49
N ILE A 17 15.39 29.51 16.50
CA ILE A 17 14.70 28.80 17.59
C ILE A 17 13.26 28.39 17.18
N ALA A 18 12.73 28.95 16.09
CA ALA A 18 11.39 28.66 15.59
C ALA A 18 11.30 27.35 14.78
N ASP A 19 12.39 26.92 14.13
CA ASP A 19 12.40 25.75 13.24
C ASP A 19 12.64 24.41 13.96
N SER A 20 12.92 24.42 15.26
CA SER A 20 13.31 23.20 15.99
C SER A 20 12.15 22.40 16.58
N LYS A 21 10.89 22.68 16.18
CA LYS A 21 9.75 21.78 16.44
C LYS A 21 9.60 20.80 15.30
N VAL A 22 10.42 19.75 15.32
CA VAL A 22 10.15 18.52 14.57
C VAL A 22 8.82 17.97 15.11
N LYS A 23 7.74 18.18 14.37
CA LYS A 23 6.47 17.48 14.62
C LYS A 23 6.75 16.01 14.35
N HIS A 24 6.90 15.22 15.42
CA HIS A 24 6.79 13.78 15.32
C HIS A 24 5.34 13.48 14.95
N PHE A 25 5.07 13.30 13.66
CA PHE A 25 3.82 12.69 13.22
C PHE A 25 3.83 11.28 13.80
N TYR A 26 2.82 10.97 14.60
CA TYR A 26 2.57 9.59 15.00
C TYR A 26 2.22 8.82 13.73
N VAL A 27 3.18 8.09 13.19
CA VAL A 27 2.93 7.13 12.13
C VAL A 27 2.53 5.84 12.82
N GLU A 28 1.21 5.61 12.84
CA GLU A 28 0.61 4.28 12.63
C GLU A 28 1.60 3.25 12.11
N PRO A 29 2.21 2.33 12.88
CA PRO A 29 2.81 1.18 12.24
C PRO A 29 1.64 0.40 11.62
N ASP A 30 1.53 0.41 10.29
CA ASP A 30 0.82 -0.62 9.51
C ASP A 30 1.56 -1.96 9.60
N GLU A 31 2.08 -2.28 10.79
CA GLU A 31 2.47 -3.63 11.13
C GLU A 31 1.19 -4.36 11.48
N ILE A 32 0.59 -4.95 10.43
CA ILE A 32 -0.33 -6.05 10.57
C ILE A 32 0.40 -7.11 11.41
N ARG A 33 0.16 -7.09 12.72
CA ARG A 33 0.58 -8.12 13.65
C ARG A 33 -0.26 -9.37 13.35
N ILE A 34 0.06 -10.06 12.26
CA ILE A 34 -0.39 -11.43 12.04
C ILE A 34 0.32 -12.25 13.10
N ALA A 35 -0.42 -12.45 14.18
CA ALA A 35 -0.11 -13.35 15.26
C ALA A 35 0.31 -14.71 14.69
N ALA A 36 1.34 -15.25 15.31
CA ALA A 36 1.87 -16.57 15.05
C ALA A 36 0.81 -17.64 15.33
N ASP A 37 0.17 -18.14 14.29
CA ASP A 37 -0.43 -19.47 14.26
C ASP A 37 0.06 -20.21 13.00
N PRO A 38 0.37 -21.52 13.05
CA PRO A 38 0.84 -22.32 11.92
C PRO A 38 -0.26 -22.62 10.88
N VAL A 39 -1.16 -21.67 10.62
CA VAL A 39 -2.17 -21.70 9.55
C VAL A 39 -1.62 -21.11 8.23
N VAL A 40 -0.43 -20.49 8.28
CA VAL A 40 0.25 -19.84 7.13
C VAL A 40 0.52 -20.81 5.97
N ARG A 41 0.52 -22.13 6.19
CA ARG A 41 0.64 -23.13 5.11
C ARG A 41 -0.59 -23.20 4.19
N TYR A 42 -1.72 -22.60 4.56
CA TYR A 42 -2.91 -22.52 3.72
C TYR A 42 -3.23 -21.08 3.27
N MET A 43 -2.58 -20.05 3.82
CA MET A 43 -2.79 -18.66 3.39
C MET A 43 -2.34 -18.44 1.93
N GLY A 44 -1.21 -19.01 1.50
CA GLY A 44 -0.72 -18.84 0.12
C GLY A 44 -1.72 -19.30 -0.95
N ARG A 45 -2.32 -20.49 -0.78
CA ARG A 45 -3.30 -21.05 -1.73
C ARG A 45 -4.68 -20.42 -1.60
N THR A 46 -5.16 -20.21 -0.36
CA THR A 46 -6.48 -19.64 -0.10
C THR A 46 -6.56 -18.18 -0.55
N ASP A 47 -5.48 -17.40 -0.37
CA ASP A 47 -5.45 -16.01 -0.82
C ASP A 47 -5.33 -15.92 -2.34
N LEU A 48 -4.59 -16.85 -2.98
CA LEU A 48 -4.56 -16.94 -4.45
C LEU A 48 -5.94 -17.29 -5.03
N GLU A 49 -6.69 -18.20 -4.39
CA GLU A 49 -8.07 -18.51 -4.75
C GLU A 49 -8.99 -17.29 -4.61
N LYS A 50 -8.88 -16.51 -3.52
CA LYS A 50 -9.64 -15.26 -3.35
C LYS A 50 -9.34 -14.26 -4.46
N VAL A 51 -8.07 -14.08 -4.81
CA VAL A 51 -7.65 -13.16 -5.88
C VAL A 51 -8.19 -13.63 -7.23
N ILE A 52 -8.22 -14.94 -7.50
CA ILE A 52 -8.85 -15.48 -8.73
C ILE A 52 -10.33 -15.14 -8.77
N VAL A 53 -11.07 -15.33 -7.67
CA VAL A 53 -12.51 -15.01 -7.59
C VAL A 53 -12.75 -13.51 -7.78
N GLU A 54 -11.96 -12.65 -7.14
CA GLU A 54 -12.05 -11.20 -7.35
C GLU A 54 -11.77 -10.81 -8.80
N THR A 55 -10.71 -11.38 -9.39
CA THR A 55 -10.31 -11.09 -10.77
C THR A 55 -11.40 -11.53 -11.74
N GLN A 56 -12.05 -12.67 -11.47
CA GLN A 56 -13.19 -13.14 -12.24
C GLN A 56 -14.37 -12.16 -12.13
N SER A 57 -14.69 -11.68 -10.93
CA SER A 57 -15.76 -10.70 -10.73
C SER A 57 -15.48 -9.38 -11.43
N LYS A 58 -14.22 -8.89 -11.38
CA LYS A 58 -13.76 -7.70 -12.11
C LYS A 58 -13.88 -7.88 -13.62
N MET A 59 -13.51 -9.05 -14.15
CA MET A 59 -13.64 -9.40 -15.57
C MET A 59 -15.11 -9.40 -16.02
N GLU A 60 -15.99 -10.04 -15.24
CA GLU A 60 -17.43 -10.07 -15.54
C GLU A 60 -18.06 -8.68 -15.48
N ARG A 61 -17.61 -7.83 -14.56
CA ARG A 61 -18.05 -6.43 -14.50
C ARG A 61 -17.60 -5.64 -15.72
N ALA A 62 -16.32 -5.73 -16.09
CA ALA A 62 -15.79 -5.09 -17.29
C ALA A 62 -16.53 -5.55 -18.56
N ALA A 63 -16.82 -6.85 -18.67
CA ALA A 63 -17.60 -7.40 -19.77
C ALA A 63 -19.05 -6.88 -19.81
N LYS A 64 -19.70 -6.72 -18.65
CA LYS A 64 -21.04 -6.11 -18.53
C LYS A 64 -21.05 -4.64 -18.91
N ASP A 65 -19.99 -3.92 -18.56
CA ASP A 65 -19.79 -2.51 -18.87
C ASP A 65 -19.31 -2.29 -20.33
N LEU A 66 -19.25 -3.35 -21.15
CA LEU A 66 -18.80 -3.38 -22.55
C LEU A 66 -17.31 -2.99 -22.75
N ASP A 67 -16.51 -3.05 -21.68
CA ASP A 67 -15.06 -2.86 -21.74
C ASP A 67 -14.35 -4.18 -22.05
N PHE A 68 -14.36 -4.54 -23.33
CA PHE A 68 -13.76 -5.79 -23.80
C PHE A 68 -12.23 -5.80 -23.75
N ILE A 69 -11.58 -4.62 -23.75
CA ILE A 69 -10.13 -4.52 -23.68
C ILE A 69 -9.68 -4.91 -22.27
N GLU A 70 -10.30 -4.34 -21.24
CA GLU A 70 -9.97 -4.73 -19.86
C GLU A 70 -10.46 -6.14 -19.51
N ALA A 71 -11.62 -6.57 -20.02
CA ALA A 71 -12.05 -7.95 -19.84
C ALA A 71 -11.05 -8.95 -20.44
N ALA A 72 -10.46 -8.66 -21.60
CA ALA A 72 -9.41 -9.49 -22.20
C ALA A 72 -8.13 -9.51 -21.35
N ARG A 73 -7.72 -8.35 -20.82
CA ARG A 73 -6.55 -8.24 -19.91
C ARG A 73 -6.75 -9.07 -18.65
N LEU A 74 -7.91 -8.93 -18.00
CA LEU A 74 -8.27 -9.65 -16.77
C LEU A 74 -8.41 -11.16 -17.01
N ARG A 75 -8.87 -11.58 -18.19
CA ARG A 75 -8.91 -12.99 -18.57
C ARG A 75 -7.51 -13.60 -18.60
N ASP A 76 -6.56 -12.93 -19.23
CA ASP A 76 -5.18 -13.42 -19.35
C ASP A 76 -4.50 -13.45 -17.97
N GLU A 77 -4.77 -12.45 -17.12
CA GLU A 77 -4.33 -12.40 -15.72
C GLU A 77 -4.92 -13.56 -14.89
N LEU A 78 -6.21 -13.84 -15.04
CA LEU A 78 -6.90 -14.95 -14.37
C LEU A 78 -6.32 -16.32 -14.76
N PHE A 79 -5.98 -16.52 -16.04
CA PHE A 79 -5.33 -17.75 -16.49
C PHE A 79 -3.96 -17.95 -15.85
N GLN A 80 -3.15 -16.89 -15.75
CA GLN A 80 -1.84 -16.98 -15.09
C GLN A 80 -1.97 -17.31 -13.61
N LEU A 81 -2.93 -16.72 -12.90
CA LEU A 81 -3.18 -17.02 -11.49
C LEU A 81 -3.62 -18.47 -11.27
N ARG A 82 -4.50 -19.00 -12.14
CA ARG A 82 -4.92 -20.40 -12.13
C ARG A 82 -3.77 -21.37 -12.39
N ASP A 83 -2.89 -21.03 -13.32
CA ASP A 83 -1.72 -21.87 -13.64
C ASP A 83 -0.71 -21.91 -12.49
N LYS A 84 -0.49 -20.77 -11.82
CA LYS A 84 0.31 -20.70 -10.58
C LYS A 84 -0.28 -21.55 -9.46
N LEU A 85 -1.60 -21.47 -9.23
CA LEU A 85 -2.29 -22.28 -8.22
C LEU A 85 -2.13 -23.78 -8.51
N LYS A 86 -2.28 -24.17 -9.78
CA LYS A 86 -2.13 -25.56 -10.21
C LYS A 86 -0.69 -26.05 -10.05
N THR A 87 0.29 -25.23 -10.40
CA THR A 87 1.72 -25.54 -10.27
C THR A 87 2.10 -25.70 -8.79
N GLU A 88 1.65 -24.79 -7.93
CA GLU A 88 1.88 -24.86 -6.49
C GLU A 88 1.16 -26.04 -5.84
N ALA A 89 0.05 -26.52 -6.41
CA ALA A 89 -0.65 -27.73 -5.97
C ALA A 89 0.02 -29.04 -6.42
N LEU A 90 0.85 -29.01 -7.48
CA LEU A 90 1.56 -30.18 -8.02
C LEU A 90 2.94 -30.41 -7.38
N VAL A 91 3.42 -29.45 -6.58
CA VAL A 91 4.65 -29.53 -5.77
C VAL A 91 4.29 -29.91 -4.33
#